data_AF-A0A954P4I4-F1
#
_entry.id   AF-A0A954P4I4-F1
#
_cell.length_a   1.000
_cell.length_b   1.000
_cell.length_c   1.000
_cell.angle_alpha   90.00
_cell.angle_beta   90.00
_cell.angle_gamma   90.00
#
_symmetry.space_group_name_H-M   'P 1'
#
loop_
_entity.id
_entity.type
_entity.pdbx_description
1 polymer ?
#
loop_
_entity_poly.entity_id
_entity_poly.type
_entity_poly.pdbx_seq_one_letter_code
_entity_poly.pdbx_strand_id
1 'polypeptide(L)'
;MSVCRPDETRVLLPRTGADEFWSLIRDNFANEDPRKWKYLAMLALRENAGWPLDTIGTVFGHPKGHVTRCLDRIKSELRDRFDASPELLDPDSQEAA
;
A
#
# COMPACT_ATOMS: atom_id res chain seq x y z
N MET A 1 3.47 9.71 -16.78
CA MET A 1 3.83 10.27 -18.10
C MET A 1 3.70 9.17 -19.12
N SER A 2 3.03 9.42 -20.24
CA SER A 2 3.02 8.49 -21.38
C SER A 2 3.88 9.08 -22.50
N VAL A 3 4.72 8.25 -23.11
CA VAL A 3 5.39 8.60 -24.37
C VAL A 3 4.73 7.79 -25.49
N CYS A 4 4.38 8.48 -26.57
CA CYS A 4 3.98 7.83 -27.80
C CYS A 4 5.23 7.54 -28.62
N ARG A 5 5.36 6.30 -29.10
CA ARG A 5 6.35 5.96 -30.12
C ARG A 5 5.90 6.48 -31.50
N PRO A 6 6.82 6.60 -32.48
CA PRO A 6 6.48 7.01 -33.85
C PRO A 6 5.49 6.08 -34.57
N ASP A 7 5.30 4.86 -34.05
CA ASP A 7 4.35 3.85 -34.53
C ASP A 7 2.98 3.95 -33.85
N GLU A 8 2.71 5.06 -33.14
CA GLU A 8 1.48 5.33 -32.37
C GLU A 8 1.25 4.38 -31.19
N THR A 9 2.21 3.51 -30.86
CA THR A 9 2.11 2.69 -29.66
C THR A 9 2.35 3.55 -28.43
N ARG A 10 1.31 3.70 -27.61
CA ARG A 10 1.38 4.41 -26.34
C ARG A 10 1.98 3.49 -25.28
N VAL A 11 3.20 3.80 -24.84
CA VAL A 11 3.88 3.02 -23.80
C VAL A 11 3.83 3.79 -22.48
N LEU A 12 3.28 3.13 -21.45
CA LEU A 12 3.32 3.62 -20.07
C LEU A 12 4.70 3.29 -19.49
N LEU A 13 5.44 4.33 -19.08
CA LEU A 13 6.72 4.16 -18.38
C LEU A 13 6.44 3.86 -16.89
N PRO A 14 7.09 2.85 -16.30
CA PRO A 14 6.97 2.59 -14.87
C PRO A 14 7.75 3.67 -14.11
N ARG A 15 7.03 4.40 -13.26
CA ARG A 15 7.61 5.22 -12.19
C ARG A 15 7.81 4.29 -11.00
N THR A 16 8.95 4.39 -10.29
CA THR A 16 9.23 3.76 -8.98
C THR A 16 7.97 3.17 -8.34
N GLY A 17 7.76 1.87 -8.55
CA GLY A 17 6.46 1.24 -8.39
C GLY A 17 6.18 0.81 -6.96
N ALA A 18 4.91 0.44 -6.69
CA ALA A 18 4.52 -0.26 -5.46
C ALA A 18 5.47 -1.43 -5.13
N ASP A 19 6.04 -2.08 -6.15
CA ASP A 19 6.99 -3.18 -6.01
C ASP A 19 8.27 -2.82 -5.25
N GLU A 20 8.86 -1.63 -5.47
CA GLU A 20 10.06 -1.19 -4.75
C GLU A 20 9.73 -0.88 -3.28
N PHE A 21 8.58 -0.26 -3.04
CA PHE A 21 8.08 0.00 -1.69
C PHE A 21 7.78 -1.30 -0.92
N TRP A 22 7.12 -2.28 -1.55
CA TRP A 22 6.84 -3.57 -0.94
C TRP A 22 8.11 -4.42 -0.75
N SER A 23 9.11 -4.28 -1.60
CA SER A 23 10.44 -4.87 -1.37
C SER A 23 11.09 -4.29 -0.12
N LEU A 24 11.08 -2.96 0.04
CA LEU A 24 11.59 -2.28 1.24
C LEU A 24 10.84 -2.71 2.51
N ILE A 25 9.51 -2.81 2.45
CA ILE A 25 8.71 -3.33 3.57
C ILE A 25 9.14 -4.75 3.90
N ARG A 26 9.21 -5.65 2.91
CA ARG A 26 9.59 -7.05 3.13
C ARG A 26 10.95 -7.14 3.80
N ASP A 27 11.94 -6.41 3.29
CA ASP A 27 13.32 -6.51 3.75
C ASP A 27 13.50 -5.92 5.16
N ASN A 28 12.70 -4.90 5.54
CA ASN A 28 12.74 -4.29 6.88
C ASN A 28 11.81 -4.95 7.91
N PHE A 29 10.74 -5.61 7.48
CA PHE A 29 9.76 -6.27 8.36
C PHE A 29 9.93 -7.80 8.43
N ALA A 30 10.87 -8.39 7.67
CA ALA A 30 11.14 -9.84 7.61
C ALA A 30 11.29 -10.52 8.99
N ASN A 31 11.79 -9.82 10.00
CA ASN A 31 12.05 -10.36 11.34
C ASN A 31 11.03 -9.90 12.40
N GLU A 32 9.91 -9.31 12.00
CA GLU A 32 8.96 -8.70 12.93
C GLU A 32 7.77 -9.58 13.34
N ASP A 33 7.07 -9.14 14.39
CA ASP A 33 5.88 -9.76 14.96
C ASP A 33 4.88 -10.19 13.87
N PRO A 34 4.43 -11.47 13.86
CA PRO A 34 3.39 -11.97 12.96
C PRO A 34 2.12 -11.09 12.90
N ARG A 35 1.81 -10.35 13.96
CA ARG A 35 0.69 -9.39 13.99
C ARG A 35 0.88 -8.24 13.00
N LYS A 36 2.10 -7.74 12.83
CA LYS A 36 2.39 -6.65 11.88
C LYS A 36 2.26 -7.13 10.45
N TRP A 37 2.72 -8.34 10.16
CA TRP A 37 2.49 -9.01 8.87
C TRP A 37 1.01 -9.15 8.54
N LYS A 38 0.19 -9.50 9.53
CA LYS A 38 -1.27 -9.55 9.37
C LYS A 38 -1.84 -8.17 8.98
N TYR A 39 -1.36 -7.08 9.58
CA TYR A 39 -1.83 -5.73 9.25
C TYR A 39 -1.32 -5.25 7.89
N LEU A 40 -0.09 -5.56 7.53
CA LEU A 40 0.46 -5.29 6.20
C LEU A 40 -0.32 -6.03 5.11
N ALA A 41 -0.72 -7.28 5.35
CA ALA A 41 -1.57 -8.03 4.43
C ALA A 41 -2.95 -7.37 4.26
N MET A 42 -3.57 -6.91 5.35
CA MET A 42 -4.82 -6.14 5.28
C MET A 42 -4.63 -4.84 4.48
N LEU A 43 -3.51 -4.14 4.68
CA LEU A 43 -3.18 -2.91 3.97
C LEU A 43 -2.99 -3.18 2.47
N ALA A 44 -2.27 -4.21 2.08
CA ALA A 44 -2.09 -4.59 0.69
C ALA A 44 -3.44 -4.92 0.01
N LEU A 45 -4.33 -5.65 0.68
CA LEU A 45 -5.67 -5.95 0.14
C LEU A 45 -6.52 -4.69 -0.01
N ARG A 46 -6.38 -3.75 0.92
CA ARG A 46 -7.09 -2.47 0.87
C ARG A 46 -6.58 -1.57 -0.26
N GLU A 47 -5.28 -1.32 -0.27
CA GLU A 47 -4.66 -0.29 -1.12
C GLU A 47 -4.33 -0.81 -2.53
N ASN A 48 -3.85 -2.06 -2.66
CA ASN A 48 -3.46 -2.59 -3.97
C ASN A 48 -4.62 -3.29 -4.70
N ALA A 49 -5.51 -3.95 -3.96
CA ALA A 49 -6.61 -4.72 -4.53
C ALA A 49 -7.99 -4.03 -4.38
N GLY A 50 -8.06 -2.90 -3.67
CA GLY A 50 -9.29 -2.11 -3.53
C GLY A 50 -10.37 -2.77 -2.67
N TRP A 51 -10.02 -3.72 -1.80
CA TRP A 51 -11.03 -4.50 -1.09
C TRP A 51 -11.82 -3.63 -0.08
N PRO A 52 -13.15 -3.84 0.03
CA PRO A 52 -13.94 -3.21 1.08
C PRO A 52 -13.50 -3.67 2.48
N LEU A 53 -13.55 -2.75 3.46
CA LEU A 53 -13.18 -3.06 4.84
C LEU A 53 -14.01 -4.20 5.45
N ASP A 54 -15.28 -4.30 5.06
CA ASP A 54 -16.18 -5.35 5.53
C ASP A 54 -15.74 -6.73 5.02
N THR A 55 -15.34 -6.82 3.75
CA THR A 55 -14.79 -8.05 3.14
C THR A 55 -13.47 -8.46 3.77
N ILE A 56 -12.57 -7.50 4.01
CA ILE A 56 -11.32 -7.75 4.74
C ILE A 56 -11.64 -8.25 6.15
N GLY A 57 -12.59 -7.62 6.85
CA GLY A 57 -13.04 -8.07 8.16
C GLY A 57 -13.50 -9.52 8.16
N THR A 58 -14.33 -9.91 7.20
CA THR A 58 -14.81 -11.30 7.05
C THR A 58 -13.66 -12.29 6.89
N VAL A 59 -12.70 -12.03 5.99
CA VAL A 59 -11.59 -12.96 5.73
C VAL A 59 -10.67 -13.12 6.94
N PHE A 60 -10.43 -12.04 7.68
CA PHE A 60 -9.53 -12.07 8.83
C PHE A 60 -10.22 -12.36 10.18
N GLY A 61 -11.54 -12.57 10.18
CA GLY A 61 -12.35 -12.87 11.36
C GLY A 61 -12.53 -11.69 12.31
N HIS A 62 -12.55 -10.47 11.77
CA HIS A 62 -12.54 -9.23 12.54
C HIS A 62 -13.71 -8.29 12.19
N PRO A 63 -14.25 -7.55 13.16
CA PRO A 63 -15.23 -6.52 12.86
C PRO A 63 -14.56 -5.33 12.14
N LYS A 64 -15.32 -4.62 11.30
CA LYS A 64 -14.86 -3.46 10.52
C LYS A 64 -14.01 -2.48 11.32
N GLY A 65 -14.49 -2.08 12.51
CA GLY A 65 -13.77 -1.12 13.35
C GLY A 65 -12.42 -1.64 13.88
N HIS A 66 -12.25 -2.97 14.02
CA HIS A 66 -10.95 -3.55 14.31
C HIS A 66 -10.02 -3.43 13.10
N VAL A 67 -10.50 -3.74 11.90
CA VAL A 67 -9.73 -3.61 10.65
C VAL A 67 -9.25 -2.16 10.47
N THR A 68 -10.15 -1.18 10.64
CA THR A 68 -9.79 0.25 10.55
C THR A 68 -8.65 0.60 11.49
N ARG A 69 -8.74 0.24 12.79
CA ARG A 69 -7.67 0.50 13.75
C ARG A 69 -6.35 -0.19 13.42
N CYS A 70 -6.40 -1.40 12.86
CA CYS A 70 -5.19 -2.10 12.41
C CYS A 70 -4.52 -1.38 11.24
N LEU A 71 -5.31 -0.89 10.29
CA LEU A 71 -4.82 -0.12 9.14
C LEU A 71 -4.23 1.22 9.58
N ASP A 72 -4.92 1.96 10.44
CA ASP A 72 -4.41 3.24 10.97
C ASP A 72 -3.08 3.04 11.70
N ARG A 73 -3.01 1.99 12.52
CA ARG A 73 -1.79 1.66 13.27
C ARG A 73 -0.62 1.33 12.34
N ILE A 74 -0.80 0.45 11.35
CA ILE A 74 0.30 0.08 10.46
C ILE A 74 0.70 1.23 9.54
N LYS A 75 -0.25 2.08 9.10
CA LYS A 75 0.07 3.30 8.34
C LYS A 75 0.92 4.27 9.17
N SER A 76 0.58 4.49 10.44
CA SER A 76 1.41 5.31 11.33
C SER A 76 2.80 4.72 11.56
N GLU A 77 2.89 3.41 11.84
CA GLU A 77 4.19 2.74 12.02
C GLU A 77 5.07 2.80 10.74
N LEU A 78 4.47 2.70 9.55
CA LEU A 78 5.19 2.85 8.28
C LEU A 78 5.71 4.28 8.07
N ARG A 79 4.90 5.30 8.41
CA ARG A 79 5.32 6.71 8.34
C ARG A 79 6.49 6.98 9.28
N ASP A 80 6.38 6.56 10.53
CA ASP A 80 7.43 6.77 11.54
C ASP A 80 8.75 6.10 11.15
N ARG A 81 8.68 4.94 10.47
CA ARG A 81 9.87 4.13 10.16
C ARG A 81 10.57 4.52 8.87
N PHE A 82 9.82 4.92 7.85
CA PHE A 82 10.38 5.19 6.52
C PHE A 82 10.46 6.68 6.18
N ASP A 83 10.02 7.56 7.08
CA ASP A 83 9.89 9.02 6.82
C ASP A 83 9.15 9.28 5.49
N ALA A 84 8.20 8.39 5.16
CA ALA A 84 7.54 8.36 3.88
C ALA A 84 6.46 9.43 3.82
N SER A 85 6.58 10.35 2.85
CA SER A 85 5.59 11.39 2.58
C SER A 85 4.20 10.77 2.31
N PRO A 86 3.09 11.39 2.78
CA PRO A 86 1.73 10.84 2.68
C PRO A 86 1.32 10.38 1.27
N GLU A 87 1.89 10.99 0.24
CA GLU A 87 1.58 10.78 -1.18
C GLU A 87 1.90 9.38 -1.71
N LEU A 88 2.77 8.64 -1.03
CA LEU A 88 3.11 7.25 -1.38
C LEU A 88 2.14 6.24 -0.76
N LEU A 89 1.36 6.68 0.24
CA LEU A 89 0.40 5.88 1.01
C LEU A 89 -1.06 6.28 0.74
N ASP A 90 -1.28 7.36 -0.01
CA ASP A 90 -2.57 7.83 -0.51
C ASP A 90 -2.51 7.90 -2.05
N PRO A 91 -3.32 7.10 -2.77
CA PRO A 91 -3.32 7.13 -4.24
C PRO A 91 -3.89 8.44 -4.84
N ASP A 92 -4.52 9.29 -4.02
CA ASP A 92 -5.18 10.53 -4.47
C ASP A 92 -4.27 11.77 -4.50
N SER A 93 -3.00 11.66 -4.08
CA SER A 93 -2.08 12.81 -4.04
C SER A 93 -1.22 12.99 -5.30
N GLN A 94 -1.35 12.14 -6.32
CA GLN A 94 -0.68 12.35 -7.61
C GLN A 94 -1.49 13.26 -8.55
N GLU A 95 -1.77 14.49 -8.11
CA GLU A 95 -2.28 15.53 -9.01
C GLU A 95 -1.84 16.94 -8.59
N ALA A 96 -0.54 17.14 -8.31
CA ALA A 96 0.06 18.49 -8.29
C ALA A 96 1.60 18.44 -8.37
N ALA A 97 2.16 18.23 -9.57
CA ALA A 97 3.42 18.81 -10.05
C ALA A 97 3.80 18.26 -11.43
#